data_AF-A0A7K9D8E5-F1
#
_entry.id   AF-A0A7K9D8E5-F1
#
_cell.length_a   1.000
_cell.length_b   1.000
_cell.length_c   1.000
_cell.angle_alpha   90.00
_cell.angle_beta   90.00
_cell.angle_gamma   90.00
#
_symmetry.space_group_name_H-M   'P 1'
#
loop_
_entity.id
_entity.type
_entity.pdbx_description
1 polymer ?
#
loop_
_entity_poly.entity_id
_entity_poly.type
_entity_poly.pdbx_seq_one_letter_code
_entity_poly.pdbx_strand_id
1 'polypeptide(L)'
;MGSPAGWGAAPAKRARREDSPEGPRGPAAGSERCDPRRWDTEQLCRHLSRCGVGEPSLLRRFRESGVSGSMLLDLPACAFEVTRVCLPAERLQVLACLNDLRQQHLDVMKVFNDPIHGHIEIHPLLVRIIDTPQFQRLRYIKQLGGTYFVFPGASHNRFEHSIGVGYLAGLLVRTLKERQPELDITQRDILCVEIAGLCHDLGHGPFSHMFDGRFIPLARPDLKWKHETASVEMFEHLITSNKLEEVMKSYGLVLEEDMNFIKEQIGGPIDEAACEKSWPYRGRPKEKSFLYEIVANKKNGIDVDKLDYFARDCHHLGIPNNFDYNRYLKFTRVCEVNSQKHICTRDKEAGNLYDMFHERHWLHRRAYQHKTGNIIEIM
;
A
#
# COMPACT_ATOMS: atom_id res chain seq x y z
N MET A 1 -28.45 -60.49 -12.71
CA MET A 1 -27.89 -60.46 -11.34
C MET A 1 -27.00 -59.25 -11.24
N GLY A 2 -27.23 -58.37 -10.26
CA GLY A 2 -26.42 -57.17 -10.02
C GLY A 2 -27.26 -55.90 -9.87
N SER A 3 -27.96 -55.77 -8.74
CA SER A 3 -28.56 -54.50 -8.30
C SER A 3 -27.46 -53.53 -7.84
N PRO A 4 -27.49 -52.24 -8.19
CA PRO A 4 -26.72 -51.22 -7.49
C PRO A 4 -27.49 -50.75 -6.26
N ALA A 5 -26.80 -50.75 -5.12
CA ALA A 5 -27.33 -50.39 -3.81
C ALA A 5 -27.66 -48.89 -3.68
N GLY A 6 -28.63 -48.64 -2.80
CA GLY A 6 -29.28 -47.36 -2.52
C GLY A 6 -28.36 -46.17 -2.26
N TRP A 7 -28.81 -45.02 -2.75
CA TRP A 7 -28.33 -43.70 -2.37
C TRP A 7 -28.82 -43.42 -0.94
N GLY A 8 -27.89 -43.32 0.01
CA GLY A 8 -28.17 -42.91 1.39
C GLY A 8 -28.56 -41.43 1.46
N ALA A 9 -29.68 -41.17 2.14
CA ALA A 9 -30.21 -39.83 2.40
C ALA A 9 -29.23 -38.96 3.20
N ALA A 10 -29.17 -37.67 2.85
CA ALA A 10 -28.42 -36.65 3.56
C ALA A 10 -28.97 -36.44 4.99
N PRO A 11 -28.12 -36.25 6.03
CA PRO A 11 -28.61 -36.00 7.37
C PRO A 11 -29.13 -34.56 7.51
N ALA A 12 -30.29 -34.44 8.16
CA ALA A 12 -30.99 -33.19 8.43
C ALA A 12 -30.14 -32.20 9.25
N LYS A 13 -30.17 -30.92 8.86
CA LYS A 13 -29.55 -29.81 9.60
C LYS A 13 -30.14 -29.72 11.01
N ARG A 14 -29.29 -29.85 12.02
CA ARG A 14 -29.64 -29.69 13.45
C ARG A 14 -29.92 -28.21 13.73
N ALA A 15 -31.13 -27.90 14.20
CA ALA A 15 -31.52 -26.57 14.64
C ALA A 15 -30.65 -26.10 15.83
N ARG A 16 -30.13 -24.86 15.76
CA ARG A 16 -29.42 -24.21 16.87
C ARG A 16 -30.45 -23.90 17.97
N ARG A 17 -30.22 -24.47 19.17
CA ARG A 17 -30.92 -24.08 20.40
C ARG A 17 -30.40 -22.70 20.83
N GLU A 18 -31.31 -21.75 20.98
CA GLU A 18 -31.15 -20.59 21.85
C GLU A 18 -31.23 -21.10 23.30
N ASP A 19 -30.21 -20.78 24.10
CA ASP A 19 -30.27 -20.57 25.56
C ASP A 19 -28.86 -20.71 26.15
N SER A 20 -28.26 -19.56 26.52
CA SER A 20 -27.17 -19.48 27.50
C SER A 20 -27.47 -18.30 28.43
N PRO A 21 -27.27 -18.41 29.75
CA PRO A 21 -27.77 -17.43 30.71
C PRO A 21 -26.90 -16.17 30.76
N GLU A 22 -27.54 -15.01 30.77
CA GLU A 22 -26.90 -13.72 30.99
C GLU A 22 -26.31 -13.65 32.42
N GLY A 23 -24.98 -13.46 32.49
CA GLY A 23 -24.29 -13.03 33.72
C GLY A 23 -24.46 -11.52 33.97
N PRO A 24 -24.27 -11.05 35.22
CA PRO A 24 -24.72 -9.73 35.64
C PRO A 24 -23.91 -8.61 34.96
N ARG A 25 -24.63 -7.72 34.26
CA ARG A 25 -24.07 -6.49 33.66
C ARG A 25 -23.74 -5.48 34.76
N GLY A 26 -22.45 -5.20 34.95
CA GLY A 26 -21.96 -4.04 35.69
C GLY A 26 -22.19 -2.72 34.90
N PRO A 27 -22.20 -1.56 35.58
CA PRO A 27 -22.72 -0.32 35.02
C PRO A 27 -21.79 0.28 33.94
N ALA A 28 -22.42 0.98 33.00
CA ALA A 28 -21.83 1.60 31.82
C ALA A 28 -20.65 2.53 32.11
N ALA A 29 -19.50 2.26 31.48
CA ALA A 29 -18.38 3.19 31.37
C ALA A 29 -18.37 3.82 29.96
N GLY A 30 -19.23 4.82 29.77
CA GLY A 30 -19.20 5.67 28.59
C GLY A 30 -18.14 6.77 28.73
N SER A 31 -16.88 6.50 28.35
CA SER A 31 -15.95 7.56 27.89
C SER A 31 -14.67 7.06 27.19
N GLU A 32 -14.43 5.76 27.01
CA GLU A 32 -13.11 5.25 26.56
C GLU A 32 -13.18 4.32 25.35
N ARG A 33 -13.82 4.79 24.27
CA ARG A 33 -13.63 4.22 22.92
C ARG A 33 -12.79 5.15 22.03
N CYS A 34 -11.91 5.95 22.62
CA CYS A 34 -11.02 6.83 21.86
C CYS A 34 -9.70 6.09 21.63
N ASP A 35 -9.27 6.04 20.37
CA ASP A 35 -8.00 5.48 19.93
C ASP A 35 -6.82 5.99 20.80
N PRO A 36 -6.03 5.09 21.43
CA PRO A 36 -4.89 5.47 22.27
C PRO A 36 -3.89 6.38 21.59
N ARG A 37 -3.81 6.34 20.25
CA ARG A 37 -2.93 7.21 19.45
C ARG A 37 -3.32 8.69 19.54
N ARG A 38 -4.55 8.99 19.95
CA ARG A 38 -5.08 10.35 20.10
C ARG A 38 -5.09 10.85 21.53
N TRP A 39 -4.58 10.05 22.46
CA TRP A 39 -4.62 10.41 23.87
C TRP A 39 -3.66 11.56 24.14
N ASP A 40 -4.15 12.57 24.84
CA ASP A 40 -3.30 13.55 25.47
C ASP A 40 -2.47 12.90 26.60
N THR A 41 -1.50 13.65 27.12
CA THR A 41 -0.61 13.18 28.18
C THR A 41 -1.38 12.77 29.44
N GLU A 42 -2.52 13.41 29.73
CA GLU A 42 -3.33 13.12 30.92
C GLU A 42 -4.11 11.81 30.79
N GLN A 43 -4.64 11.53 29.59
CA GLN A 43 -5.28 10.27 29.25
C GLN A 43 -4.27 9.11 29.30
N LEU A 44 -3.06 9.33 28.78
CA LEU A 44 -1.98 8.35 28.85
C LEU A 44 -1.56 8.07 30.31
N CYS A 45 -1.40 9.12 31.13
CA CYS A 45 -1.09 9.00 32.56
C CYS A 45 -2.19 8.24 33.34
N ARG A 46 -3.47 8.50 33.03
CA ARG A 46 -4.60 7.75 33.60
C ARG A 46 -4.54 6.27 33.25
N HIS A 47 -4.14 5.93 32.02
CA HIS A 47 -3.97 4.53 31.63
C HIS A 47 -2.79 3.86 32.33
N LEU A 48 -1.62 4.52 32.37
CA LEU A 48 -0.45 4.02 33.11
C LEU A 48 -0.79 3.74 34.59
N SER A 49 -1.54 4.64 35.22
CA SER A 49 -2.01 4.45 36.61
C SER A 49 -2.87 3.20 36.77
N ARG A 50 -3.74 2.90 35.80
CA ARG A 50 -4.58 1.70 35.81
C ARG A 50 -3.82 0.40 35.52
N CYS A 51 -2.74 0.47 34.75
CA CYS A 51 -1.78 -0.63 34.57
C CYS A 51 -0.97 -0.95 35.84
N GLY A 52 -1.15 -0.19 36.94
CA GLY A 52 -0.31 -0.30 38.14
C GLY A 52 1.04 0.42 38.01
N VAL A 53 1.21 1.25 36.97
CA VAL A 53 2.41 2.05 36.70
C VAL A 53 2.08 3.52 37.00
N GLY A 54 1.92 3.84 38.29
CA GLY A 54 1.26 5.08 38.73
C GLY A 54 1.95 5.85 39.86
N GLU A 55 3.26 5.64 40.07
CA GLU A 55 4.03 6.39 41.07
C GLU A 55 3.84 7.91 40.81
N PRO A 56 3.40 8.72 41.80
CA PRO A 56 3.06 10.13 41.56
C PRO A 56 4.22 10.93 40.96
N SER A 57 5.45 10.56 41.31
CA SER A 57 6.68 11.16 40.79
C SER A 57 6.95 10.82 39.31
N LEU A 58 6.57 9.62 38.86
CA LEU A 58 6.65 9.19 37.47
C LEU A 58 5.61 9.92 36.61
N LEU A 59 4.36 9.95 37.05
CA LEU A 59 3.27 10.60 36.31
C LEU A 59 3.52 12.11 36.16
N ARG A 60 4.12 12.75 37.17
CA ARG A 60 4.54 14.14 37.09
C ARG A 60 5.60 14.37 36.00
N ARG A 61 6.64 13.52 35.95
CA ARG A 61 7.68 13.60 34.90
C ARG A 61 7.11 13.37 33.50
N PHE A 62 6.16 12.45 33.35
CA PHE A 62 5.44 12.22 32.09
C PHE A 62 4.63 13.45 31.63
N ARG A 63 3.97 14.13 32.58
CA ARG A 63 3.24 15.38 32.30
C ARG A 63 4.17 16.52 31.89
N GLU A 64 5.34 16.61 32.53
CA GLU A 64 6.35 17.63 32.24
C GLU A 64 7.10 17.36 30.91
N SER A 65 7.16 16.11 30.45
CA SER A 65 7.83 15.73 29.20
C SER A 65 6.96 15.83 27.94
N GLY A 66 5.65 16.05 28.09
CA GLY A 66 4.72 16.17 26.95
C GLY A 66 4.51 14.88 26.15
N VAL A 67 4.78 13.72 26.75
CA VAL A 67 4.58 12.41 26.10
C VAL A 67 3.09 12.17 25.90
N SER A 68 2.68 11.87 24.67
CA SER A 68 1.27 11.67 24.30
C SER A 68 1.09 10.33 23.58
N GLY A 69 -0.17 9.93 23.41
CA GLY A 69 -0.54 8.71 22.70
C GLY A 69 0.01 8.62 21.27
N SER A 70 0.29 9.75 20.62
CA SER A 70 0.90 9.81 19.29
C SER A 70 2.26 9.09 19.20
N MET A 71 3.00 9.02 20.30
CA MET A 71 4.29 8.33 20.35
C MET A 71 4.15 6.80 20.22
N LEU A 72 2.96 6.21 20.45
CA LEU A 72 2.72 4.78 20.24
C LEU A 72 2.93 4.35 18.77
N LEU A 73 3.00 5.30 17.84
CA LEU A 73 3.28 5.09 16.41
C LEU A 73 4.75 4.81 16.10
N ASP A 74 5.67 5.29 16.93
CA ASP A 74 7.12 5.12 16.77
C ASP A 74 7.70 4.59 18.08
N LEU A 75 7.72 3.26 18.22
CA LEU A 75 8.18 2.60 19.45
C LEU A 75 9.65 2.93 19.78
N PRO A 76 10.59 3.01 18.83
CA PRO A 76 11.94 3.50 19.10
C PRO A 76 11.97 4.92 19.68
N ALA A 77 11.24 5.87 19.08
CA ALA A 77 11.19 7.25 19.59
C ALA A 77 10.48 7.34 20.95
N CYS A 78 9.38 6.60 21.12
CA CYS A 78 8.67 6.47 22.38
C CYS A 78 9.58 5.88 23.45
N ALA A 79 10.30 4.79 23.15
CA ALA A 79 11.22 4.16 24.08
C ALA A 79 12.38 5.08 24.46
N PHE A 80 12.88 5.87 23.51
CA PHE A 80 13.91 6.86 23.76
C PHE A 80 13.42 7.96 24.72
N GLU A 81 12.24 8.53 24.51
CA GLU A 81 11.69 9.52 25.44
C GLU A 81 11.33 8.90 26.79
N VAL A 82 10.77 7.68 26.81
CA VAL A 82 10.54 6.93 28.06
C VAL A 82 11.85 6.72 28.82
N THR A 83 12.98 6.46 28.14
CA THR A 83 14.28 6.34 28.82
C THR A 83 14.80 7.66 29.40
N ARG A 84 14.44 8.81 28.81
CA ARG A 84 14.77 10.14 29.34
C ARG A 84 13.92 10.51 30.55
N VAL A 85 12.66 10.11 30.54
CA VAL A 85 11.66 10.48 31.56
C VAL A 85 11.70 9.53 32.75
N CYS A 86 11.91 8.24 32.53
CA CYS A 86 11.80 7.19 33.55
C CYS A 86 13.15 6.79 34.15
N LEU A 87 13.14 6.48 35.45
CA LEU A 87 14.27 5.84 36.12
C LEU A 87 14.45 4.42 35.58
N PRO A 88 15.67 3.85 35.62
CA PRO A 88 15.95 2.51 35.11
C PRO A 88 14.99 1.42 35.60
N ALA A 89 14.55 1.49 36.86
CA ALA A 89 13.63 0.54 37.47
C ALA A 89 12.19 0.63 36.92
N GLU A 90 11.78 1.78 36.39
CA GLU A 90 10.42 2.05 35.91
C GLU A 90 10.26 1.77 34.41
N ARG A 91 11.37 1.88 33.65
CA ARG A 91 11.38 1.79 32.18
C ARG A 91 10.71 0.52 31.67
N LEU A 92 11.04 -0.63 32.24
CA LEU A 92 10.50 -1.93 31.80
C LEU A 92 8.98 -2.01 31.98
N GLN A 93 8.46 -1.53 33.11
CA GLN A 93 7.02 -1.56 33.40
C GLN A 93 6.24 -0.57 32.52
N VAL A 94 6.78 0.63 32.34
CA VAL A 94 6.20 1.65 31.46
C VAL A 94 6.19 1.16 30.00
N LEU A 95 7.31 0.64 29.50
CA LEU A 95 7.40 0.10 28.14
C LEU A 95 6.47 -1.10 27.94
N ALA A 96 6.32 -1.96 28.94
CA ALA A 96 5.40 -3.09 28.88
C ALA A 96 3.94 -2.61 28.77
N CYS A 97 3.47 -1.72 29.66
CA CYS A 97 2.09 -1.20 29.60
C CYS A 97 1.84 -0.43 28.29
N LEU A 98 2.78 0.38 27.82
CA LEU A 98 2.65 1.09 26.54
C LEU A 98 2.62 0.12 25.35
N ASN A 99 3.41 -0.95 25.38
CA ASN A 99 3.39 -1.97 24.34
C ASN A 99 2.10 -2.80 24.35
N ASP A 100 1.55 -3.11 25.54
CA ASP A 100 0.26 -3.80 25.68
C ASP A 100 -0.90 -2.92 25.19
N LEU A 101 -0.94 -1.65 25.60
CA LEU A 101 -1.90 -0.67 25.10
C LEU A 101 -1.84 -0.56 23.57
N ARG A 102 -0.62 -0.54 23.03
CA ARG A 102 -0.38 -0.55 21.59
C ARG A 102 -0.91 -1.84 20.97
N GLN A 103 -0.61 -3.02 21.50
CA GLN A 103 -1.07 -4.29 20.93
C GLN A 103 -2.60 -4.46 20.98
N GLN A 104 -3.27 -3.93 22.00
CA GLN A 104 -4.73 -3.97 22.12
C GLN A 104 -5.44 -3.07 21.10
N HIS A 105 -4.74 -2.08 20.56
CA HIS A 105 -5.29 -1.08 19.64
C HIS A 105 -4.57 -0.98 18.29
N LEU A 106 -3.56 -1.82 18.06
CA LEU A 106 -2.99 -2.04 16.75
C LEU A 106 -3.99 -2.86 15.95
N ASP A 107 -4.59 -2.23 14.96
CA ASP A 107 -5.03 -2.98 13.79
C ASP A 107 -3.82 -3.82 13.33
N VAL A 108 -4.02 -5.14 13.23
CA VAL A 108 -2.96 -6.09 12.88
C VAL A 108 -2.67 -6.06 11.38
N MET A 109 -1.42 -6.35 11.01
CA MET A 109 -1.06 -6.58 9.61
C MET A 109 -1.99 -7.66 9.03
N LYS A 110 -2.55 -7.40 7.85
CA LYS A 110 -3.41 -8.36 7.16
C LYS A 110 -2.57 -9.11 6.14
N VAL A 111 -2.72 -10.44 6.10
CA VAL A 111 -2.01 -11.28 5.13
C VAL A 111 -2.93 -11.58 3.95
N PHE A 112 -2.48 -11.28 2.75
CA PHE A 112 -3.08 -11.72 1.49
C PHE A 112 -2.25 -12.88 0.92
N ASN A 113 -2.92 -13.86 0.31
CA ASN A 113 -2.26 -14.91 -0.43
C ASN A 113 -2.37 -14.59 -1.93
N ASP A 114 -1.26 -14.20 -2.53
CA ASP A 114 -1.16 -13.85 -3.94
C ASP A 114 -0.37 -14.94 -4.69
N PRO A 115 -0.85 -15.43 -5.86
CA PRO A 115 -0.19 -16.51 -6.58
C PRO A 115 1.17 -16.12 -7.21
N ILE A 116 1.44 -14.82 -7.35
CA ILE A 116 2.68 -14.26 -7.91
C ILE A 116 3.70 -14.01 -6.80
N HIS A 117 3.25 -13.43 -5.68
CA HIS A 117 4.15 -12.95 -4.62
C HIS A 117 4.11 -13.79 -3.32
N GLY A 118 3.22 -14.78 -3.24
CA GLY A 118 3.02 -15.58 -2.04
C GLY A 118 2.28 -14.80 -0.95
N HIS A 119 2.75 -14.89 0.29
CA HIS A 119 2.14 -14.17 1.41
C HIS A 119 2.57 -12.72 1.44
N ILE A 120 1.60 -11.82 1.26
CA ILE A 120 1.78 -10.37 1.28
C ILE A 120 1.23 -9.83 2.61
N GLU A 121 2.09 -9.19 3.40
CA GLU A 121 1.67 -8.43 4.58
C GLU A 121 1.29 -7.00 4.20
N ILE A 122 0.09 -6.58 4.59
CA ILE A 122 -0.45 -5.26 4.30
C ILE A 122 -0.72 -4.51 5.61
N HIS A 123 -0.17 -3.29 5.70
CA HIS A 123 -0.37 -2.42 6.84
C HIS A 123 -1.84 -1.97 6.96
N PRO A 124 -2.39 -1.85 8.18
CA PRO A 124 -3.80 -1.52 8.39
C PRO A 124 -4.32 -0.30 7.65
N LEU A 125 -3.52 0.76 7.55
CA LEU A 125 -3.90 1.94 6.77
C LEU A 125 -4.18 1.59 5.31
N LEU A 126 -3.36 0.72 4.70
CA LEU A 126 -3.59 0.23 3.35
C LEU A 126 -4.84 -0.65 3.29
N VAL A 127 -5.09 -1.48 4.29
CA VAL A 127 -6.36 -2.26 4.38
C VAL A 127 -7.57 -1.32 4.38
N ARG A 128 -7.50 -0.20 5.12
CA ARG A 128 -8.57 0.81 5.15
C ARG A 128 -8.80 1.49 3.81
N ILE A 129 -7.77 1.63 2.97
CA ILE A 129 -7.89 2.12 1.59
C ILE A 129 -8.45 1.03 0.68
N ILE A 130 -7.96 -0.20 0.81
CA ILE A 130 -8.42 -1.37 0.04
C ILE A 130 -9.92 -1.61 0.25
N ASP A 131 -10.39 -1.53 1.49
CA ASP A 131 -11.77 -1.81 1.89
C ASP A 131 -12.71 -0.60 1.65
N THR A 132 -12.50 0.14 0.55
CA THR A 132 -13.38 1.23 0.10
C THR A 132 -14.06 0.90 -1.23
N PRO A 133 -15.25 1.44 -1.54
CA PRO A 133 -15.89 1.24 -2.84
C PRO A 133 -15.00 1.64 -4.01
N GLN A 134 -14.26 2.74 -3.87
CA GLN A 134 -13.39 3.31 -4.91
C GLN A 134 -12.29 2.34 -5.32
N PHE A 135 -11.70 1.64 -4.34
CA PHE A 135 -10.68 0.61 -4.57
C PHE A 135 -11.29 -0.75 -4.95
N GLN A 136 -12.33 -1.21 -4.23
CA GLN A 136 -12.99 -2.50 -4.52
C GLN A 136 -13.56 -2.56 -5.93
N ARG A 137 -13.88 -1.42 -6.57
CA ARG A 137 -14.33 -1.39 -7.97
C ARG A 137 -13.32 -2.05 -8.92
N LEU A 138 -12.02 -2.01 -8.60
CA LEU A 138 -10.96 -2.56 -9.45
C LEU A 138 -11.10 -4.08 -9.64
N ARG A 139 -11.89 -4.76 -8.80
CA ARG A 139 -12.24 -6.19 -8.99
C ARG A 139 -13.05 -6.46 -10.25
N TYR A 140 -13.68 -5.42 -10.79
CA TYR A 140 -14.58 -5.52 -11.93
C TYR A 140 -13.96 -4.97 -13.22
N ILE A 141 -12.65 -4.67 -13.22
CA ILE A 141 -11.93 -4.13 -14.37
C ILE A 141 -10.82 -5.09 -14.78
N LYS A 142 -11.00 -5.79 -15.90
CA LYS A 142 -10.02 -6.74 -16.44
C LYS A 142 -8.70 -6.04 -16.76
N GLN A 143 -7.59 -6.62 -16.29
CA GLN A 143 -6.24 -6.09 -16.51
C GLN A 143 -5.97 -5.91 -18.01
N LEU A 144 -6.23 -6.97 -18.78
CA LEU A 144 -5.93 -7.02 -20.21
C LEU A 144 -7.14 -6.76 -21.11
N GLY A 145 -8.20 -6.14 -20.57
CA GLY A 145 -9.35 -5.72 -21.37
C GLY A 145 -9.94 -6.83 -22.24
N GLY A 146 -9.98 -6.60 -23.55
CA GLY A 146 -10.52 -7.54 -24.54
C GLY A 146 -9.67 -8.80 -24.73
N THR A 147 -8.42 -8.79 -24.26
CA THR A 147 -7.50 -9.94 -24.35
C THR A 147 -8.05 -11.18 -23.63
N TYR A 148 -8.88 -11.00 -22.60
CA TYR A 148 -9.56 -12.11 -21.90
C TYR A 148 -10.38 -12.99 -22.86
N PHE A 149 -10.94 -12.43 -23.93
CA PHE A 149 -11.72 -13.17 -24.93
C PHE A 149 -10.85 -13.94 -25.93
N VAL A 150 -9.53 -13.74 -25.88
CA VAL A 150 -8.54 -14.48 -26.70
C VAL A 150 -7.74 -15.44 -25.85
N PHE A 151 -7.34 -14.99 -24.65
CA PHE A 151 -6.57 -15.75 -23.68
C PHE A 151 -7.46 -16.03 -22.47
N PRO A 152 -8.08 -17.21 -22.38
CA PRO A 152 -9.06 -17.51 -21.33
C PRO A 152 -8.46 -17.50 -19.91
N GLY A 153 -7.13 -17.65 -19.79
CA GLY A 153 -6.41 -17.51 -18.52
C GLY A 153 -6.26 -16.06 -18.05
N ALA A 154 -6.40 -15.06 -18.93
CA ALA A 154 -6.29 -13.62 -18.62
C ALA A 154 -7.54 -13.08 -17.91
N SER A 155 -8.02 -13.79 -16.88
CA SER A 155 -9.22 -13.46 -16.12
C SER A 155 -8.99 -12.44 -15.01
N HIS A 156 -7.73 -12.08 -14.74
CA HIS A 156 -7.32 -11.18 -13.66
C HIS A 156 -7.76 -9.74 -13.91
N ASN A 157 -7.88 -9.01 -12.81
CA ASN A 157 -8.36 -7.64 -12.74
C ASN A 157 -7.29 -6.71 -12.14
N ARG A 158 -7.52 -5.41 -12.29
CA ARG A 158 -6.65 -4.36 -11.74
C ARG A 158 -6.49 -4.45 -10.22
N PHE A 159 -7.46 -5.03 -9.50
CA PHE A 159 -7.43 -5.13 -8.03
C PHE A 159 -6.21 -5.89 -7.49
N GLU A 160 -6.00 -7.13 -7.93
CA GLU A 160 -4.89 -7.96 -7.47
C GLU A 160 -3.54 -7.42 -7.95
N HIS A 161 -3.49 -6.82 -9.14
CA HIS A 161 -2.33 -6.10 -9.63
C HIS A 161 -1.98 -4.90 -8.74
N SER A 162 -2.94 -4.03 -8.41
CA SER A 162 -2.72 -2.88 -7.52
C SER A 162 -2.20 -3.30 -6.13
N ILE A 163 -2.67 -4.41 -5.58
CA ILE A 163 -2.13 -4.97 -4.32
C ILE A 163 -0.67 -5.39 -4.49
N GLY A 164 -0.34 -6.08 -5.58
CA GLY A 164 1.02 -6.50 -5.86
C GLY A 164 1.98 -5.33 -6.09
N VAL A 165 1.55 -4.28 -6.79
CA VAL A 165 2.34 -3.04 -6.97
C VAL A 165 2.58 -2.34 -5.63
N GLY A 166 1.55 -2.20 -4.79
CA GLY A 166 1.72 -1.67 -3.43
C GLY A 166 2.74 -2.46 -2.60
N TYR A 167 2.69 -3.80 -2.69
CA TYR A 167 3.65 -4.68 -2.03
C TYR A 167 5.08 -4.50 -2.55
N LEU A 168 5.29 -4.54 -3.87
CA LEU A 168 6.62 -4.39 -4.46
C LEU A 168 7.21 -3.00 -4.22
N ALA A 169 6.38 -1.95 -4.24
CA ALA A 169 6.76 -0.60 -3.86
C ALA A 169 7.31 -0.57 -2.42
N GLY A 170 6.57 -1.17 -1.49
CA GLY A 170 6.98 -1.34 -0.09
C GLY A 170 8.25 -2.17 0.10
N LEU A 171 8.41 -3.23 -0.69
CA LEU A 171 9.59 -4.09 -0.64
C LEU A 171 10.85 -3.35 -1.12
N LEU A 172 10.75 -2.61 -2.23
CA LEU A 172 11.86 -1.82 -2.77
C LEU A 172 12.29 -0.71 -1.81
N VAL A 173 11.35 0.11 -1.32
CA VAL A 173 11.68 1.23 -0.42
C VAL A 173 12.28 0.74 0.91
N ARG A 174 11.79 -0.38 1.47
CA ARG A 174 12.38 -1.02 2.66
C ARG A 174 13.78 -1.55 2.39
N THR A 175 13.98 -2.20 1.24
CA THR A 175 15.31 -2.70 0.82
C THR A 175 16.33 -1.56 0.72
N LEU A 176 15.92 -0.41 0.15
CA LEU A 176 16.77 0.78 0.08
C LEU A 176 17.09 1.34 1.48
N LYS A 177 16.08 1.44 2.36
CA LYS A 177 16.24 1.90 3.74
C LYS A 177 17.23 1.04 4.53
N GLU A 178 17.09 -0.28 4.46
CA GLU A 178 17.94 -1.22 5.19
C GLU A 178 19.40 -1.16 4.71
N ARG A 179 19.60 -0.98 3.41
CA ARG A 179 20.94 -1.03 2.80
C ARG A 179 21.69 0.28 2.83
N GLN A 180 20.96 1.39 2.94
CA GLN A 180 21.50 2.75 2.93
C GLN A 180 20.73 3.61 3.94
N PRO A 181 20.94 3.40 5.25
CA PRO A 181 20.29 4.18 6.31
C PRO A 181 20.53 5.70 6.17
N GLU A 182 21.63 6.10 5.53
CA GLU A 182 21.98 7.51 5.23
C GLU A 182 21.00 8.21 4.27
N LEU A 183 20.08 7.47 3.64
CA LEU A 183 19.01 8.03 2.80
C LEU A 183 17.86 8.64 3.61
N ASP A 184 17.83 8.42 4.93
CA ASP A 184 16.81 8.95 5.84
C ASP A 184 15.37 8.62 5.40
N ILE A 185 15.16 7.37 4.95
CA ILE A 185 13.84 6.87 4.55
C ILE A 185 13.02 6.57 5.81
N THR A 186 11.99 7.36 6.04
CA THR A 186 11.12 7.25 7.22
C THR A 186 10.01 6.21 7.03
N GLN A 187 9.35 5.79 8.10
CA GLN A 187 8.15 4.94 7.99
C GLN A 187 7.02 5.65 7.24
N ARG A 188 6.93 6.97 7.39
CA ARG A 188 6.01 7.85 6.66
C ARG A 188 6.27 7.80 5.15
N ASP A 189 7.53 7.81 4.73
CA ASP A 189 7.89 7.68 3.30
C ASP A 189 7.49 6.32 2.75
N ILE A 190 7.75 5.24 3.50
CA ILE A 190 7.38 3.87 3.10
C ILE A 190 5.86 3.77 2.88
N LEU A 191 5.06 4.22 3.86
CA LEU A 191 3.60 4.19 3.73
C LEU A 191 3.11 5.01 2.53
N CYS A 192 3.68 6.18 2.28
CA CYS A 192 3.29 6.98 1.11
C CYS A 192 3.62 6.29 -0.22
N VAL A 193 4.79 5.64 -0.32
CA VAL A 193 5.20 4.87 -1.51
C VAL A 193 4.28 3.64 -1.71
N GLU A 194 3.96 2.92 -0.63
CA GLU A 194 3.02 1.79 -0.69
C GLU A 194 1.60 2.24 -1.09
N ILE A 195 1.11 3.37 -0.56
CA ILE A 195 -0.19 3.94 -0.94
C ILE A 195 -0.18 4.39 -2.41
N ALA A 196 0.89 5.03 -2.88
CA ALA A 196 1.01 5.42 -4.28
C ALA A 196 1.01 4.19 -5.20
N GLY A 197 1.75 3.14 -4.86
CA GLY A 197 1.74 1.87 -5.59
C GLY A 197 0.37 1.20 -5.60
N LEU A 198 -0.33 1.20 -4.46
CA LEU A 198 -1.68 0.67 -4.35
C LEU A 198 -2.67 1.47 -5.22
N CYS A 199 -2.53 2.80 -5.27
CA CYS A 199 -3.51 3.69 -5.86
C CYS A 199 -3.23 4.08 -7.33
N HIS A 200 -2.11 3.65 -7.92
CA HIS A 200 -1.67 4.13 -9.24
C HIS A 200 -2.69 3.86 -10.36
N ASP A 201 -3.49 2.79 -10.22
CA ASP A 201 -4.48 2.33 -11.19
C ASP A 201 -5.93 2.64 -10.83
N LEU A 202 -6.15 3.45 -9.79
CA LEU A 202 -7.49 3.86 -9.35
C LEU A 202 -8.29 4.60 -10.43
N GLY A 203 -7.71 5.04 -11.53
CA GLY A 203 -8.38 5.81 -12.58
C GLY A 203 -8.76 5.00 -13.81
N HIS A 204 -8.43 3.70 -13.87
CA HIS A 204 -8.79 2.89 -15.04
C HIS A 204 -10.31 2.76 -15.22
N GLY A 205 -10.76 2.88 -16.46
CA GLY A 205 -12.15 2.65 -16.85
C GLY A 205 -12.43 1.20 -17.24
N PRO A 206 -13.67 0.90 -17.70
CA PRO A 206 -14.02 -0.43 -18.22
C PRO A 206 -13.02 -0.92 -19.28
N PHE A 207 -12.57 -2.18 -19.14
CA PHE A 207 -11.56 -2.77 -20.03
C PHE A 207 -10.20 -2.05 -20.06
N SER A 208 -9.81 -1.41 -18.96
CA SER A 208 -8.48 -0.84 -18.75
C SER A 208 -8.07 0.13 -19.86
N HIS A 209 -7.06 -0.21 -20.67
CA HIS A 209 -6.49 0.68 -21.69
C HIS A 209 -7.41 0.94 -22.89
N MET A 210 -8.45 0.12 -23.07
CA MET A 210 -9.46 0.38 -24.10
C MET A 210 -10.20 1.69 -23.80
N PHE A 211 -10.49 1.98 -22.54
CA PHE A 211 -11.29 3.14 -22.16
C PHE A 211 -10.57 4.47 -22.41
N ASP A 212 -9.37 4.64 -21.85
CA ASP A 212 -8.58 5.87 -22.00
C ASP A 212 -7.83 5.93 -23.33
N GLY A 213 -7.45 4.79 -23.90
CA GLY A 213 -6.69 4.72 -25.16
C GLY A 213 -7.54 4.70 -26.44
N ARG A 214 -8.83 4.32 -26.37
CA ARG A 214 -9.72 4.26 -27.55
C ARG A 214 -11.03 5.00 -27.34
N PHE A 215 -11.82 4.61 -26.33
CA PHE A 215 -13.17 5.11 -26.16
C PHE A 215 -13.22 6.62 -25.90
N ILE A 216 -12.50 7.12 -24.88
CA ILE A 216 -12.51 8.54 -24.54
C ILE A 216 -11.97 9.41 -25.69
N PRO A 217 -10.84 9.09 -26.34
CA PRO A 217 -10.37 9.85 -27.50
C PRO A 217 -11.39 9.95 -28.64
N LEU A 218 -12.20 8.91 -28.87
CA LEU A 218 -13.24 8.91 -29.89
C LEU A 218 -14.52 9.64 -29.46
N ALA A 219 -14.96 9.41 -28.22
CA ALA A 219 -16.21 9.96 -27.69
C ALA A 219 -16.07 11.43 -27.29
N ARG A 220 -14.87 11.85 -26.85
CA ARG A 220 -14.56 13.18 -26.30
C ARG A 220 -13.16 13.64 -26.79
N PRO A 221 -12.98 13.93 -28.08
CA PRO A 221 -11.68 14.26 -28.66
C PRO A 221 -11.01 15.51 -28.05
N ASP A 222 -11.81 16.45 -27.56
CA ASP A 222 -11.30 17.68 -26.93
C ASP A 222 -10.82 17.46 -25.49
N LEU A 223 -11.14 16.31 -24.89
CA LEU A 223 -10.75 15.97 -23.52
C LEU A 223 -9.45 15.19 -23.52
N LYS A 224 -8.38 15.80 -22.99
CA LYS A 224 -7.13 15.09 -22.69
C LYS A 224 -7.32 14.28 -21.40
N TRP A 225 -7.66 13.01 -21.56
CA TRP A 225 -7.84 12.08 -20.46
C TRP A 225 -6.68 11.10 -20.35
N LYS A 226 -6.28 10.81 -19.11
CA LYS A 226 -5.26 9.83 -18.76
C LYS A 226 -5.74 9.09 -17.53
N HIS A 227 -5.57 7.77 -17.48
CA HIS A 227 -5.96 7.01 -16.30
C HIS A 227 -5.18 7.46 -15.07
N GLU A 228 -3.95 7.97 -15.20
CA GLU A 228 -3.16 8.49 -14.09
C GLU A 228 -3.77 9.75 -13.47
N THR A 229 -4.28 10.68 -14.29
CA THR A 229 -5.01 11.87 -13.81
C THR A 229 -6.27 11.45 -13.07
N ALA A 230 -7.01 10.49 -13.64
CA ALA A 230 -8.19 9.93 -13.00
C ALA A 230 -7.87 9.16 -11.70
N SER A 231 -6.70 8.53 -11.60
CA SER A 231 -6.23 7.85 -10.38
C SER A 231 -5.99 8.85 -9.27
N VAL A 232 -5.39 10.01 -9.58
CA VAL A 232 -5.19 11.11 -8.64
C VAL A 232 -6.52 11.66 -8.13
N GLU A 233 -7.48 11.90 -9.03
CA GLU A 233 -8.82 12.37 -8.68
C GLU A 233 -9.60 11.33 -7.85
N MET A 234 -9.54 10.06 -8.24
CA MET A 234 -10.19 8.97 -7.53
C MET A 234 -9.57 8.73 -6.15
N PHE A 235 -8.25 8.88 -6.03
CA PHE A 235 -7.56 8.81 -4.73
C PHE A 235 -8.06 9.90 -3.79
N GLU A 236 -8.15 11.16 -4.25
CA GLU A 236 -8.72 12.25 -3.45
C GLU A 236 -10.15 11.93 -3.02
N HIS A 237 -10.98 11.50 -3.97
CA HIS A 237 -12.36 11.12 -3.70
C HIS A 237 -12.48 9.96 -2.70
N LEU A 238 -11.58 8.97 -2.78
CA LEU A 238 -11.50 7.84 -1.86
C LEU A 238 -11.20 8.33 -0.44
N ILE A 239 -10.19 9.18 -0.26
CA ILE A 239 -9.83 9.69 1.07
C ILE A 239 -10.99 10.47 1.69
N THR A 240 -11.56 11.43 0.96
CA THR A 240 -12.62 12.30 1.47
C THR A 240 -13.95 11.59 1.70
N SER A 241 -14.37 10.71 0.79
CA SER A 241 -15.66 10.01 0.94
C SER A 241 -15.67 9.05 2.13
N ASN A 242 -14.51 8.48 2.47
CA ASN A 242 -14.37 7.49 3.52
C ASN A 242 -13.80 8.09 4.83
N LYS A 243 -13.61 9.42 4.88
CA LYS A 243 -13.09 10.17 6.04
C LYS A 243 -11.76 9.61 6.55
N LEU A 244 -10.86 9.27 5.62
CA LEU A 244 -9.58 8.63 5.95
C LEU A 244 -8.49 9.63 6.36
N GLU A 245 -8.74 10.94 6.24
CA GLU A 245 -7.80 12.01 6.63
C GLU A 245 -7.33 11.83 8.07
N GLU A 246 -8.27 11.64 8.99
CA GLU A 246 -7.99 11.48 10.42
C GLU A 246 -7.39 10.11 10.74
N VAL A 247 -7.61 9.11 9.88
CA VAL A 247 -6.98 7.79 9.99
C VAL A 247 -5.51 7.89 9.54
N MET A 248 -5.24 8.51 8.40
CA MET A 248 -3.87 8.77 7.91
C MET A 248 -3.04 9.54 8.94
N LYS A 249 -3.60 10.63 9.51
CA LYS A 249 -2.95 11.37 10.61
C LYS A 249 -2.67 10.47 11.81
N SER A 250 -3.63 9.62 12.19
CA SER A 250 -3.44 8.67 13.29
C SER A 250 -2.36 7.62 13.03
N TYR A 251 -1.90 7.44 11.78
CA TYR A 251 -0.76 6.58 11.43
C TYR A 251 0.53 7.37 11.15
N GLY A 252 0.57 8.66 11.48
CA GLY A 252 1.77 9.50 11.39
C GLY A 252 1.99 10.19 10.04
N LEU A 253 0.99 10.22 9.17
CA LEU A 253 1.06 10.98 7.92
C LEU A 253 0.70 12.46 8.16
N VAL A 254 1.34 13.35 7.41
CA VAL A 254 1.06 14.80 7.37
C VAL A 254 0.39 15.11 6.03
N LEU A 255 -0.93 15.31 6.07
CA LEU A 255 -1.76 15.34 4.86
C LEU A 255 -1.32 16.37 3.81
N GLU A 256 -0.95 17.58 4.22
CA GLU A 256 -0.57 18.65 3.28
C GLU A 256 0.61 18.24 2.39
N GLU A 257 1.59 17.54 2.96
CA GLU A 257 2.77 17.07 2.25
C GLU A 257 2.54 15.69 1.60
N ASP A 258 1.93 14.75 2.34
CA ASP A 258 1.82 13.35 1.90
C ASP A 258 0.78 13.13 0.82
N MET A 259 -0.32 13.88 0.84
CA MET A 259 -1.29 13.82 -0.25
C MET A 259 -0.64 14.28 -1.56
N ASN A 260 0.14 15.37 -1.52
CA ASN A 260 0.89 15.83 -2.69
C ASN A 260 1.91 14.78 -3.13
N PHE A 261 2.68 14.21 -2.21
CA PHE A 261 3.67 13.19 -2.54
C PHE A 261 3.07 11.93 -3.17
N ILE A 262 1.94 11.44 -2.66
CA ILE A 262 1.24 10.26 -3.22
C ILE A 262 0.72 10.59 -4.63
N LYS A 263 0.04 11.73 -4.80
CA LYS A 263 -0.49 12.15 -6.11
C LYS A 263 0.61 12.36 -7.14
N GLU A 264 1.73 12.95 -6.74
CA GLU A 264 2.87 13.19 -7.61
C GLU A 264 3.57 11.91 -8.09
N GLN A 265 3.60 10.87 -7.26
CA GLN A 265 4.11 9.55 -7.66
C GLN A 265 3.22 8.85 -8.70
N ILE A 266 1.91 9.17 -8.72
CA ILE A 266 0.94 8.59 -9.65
C ILE A 266 0.86 9.42 -10.93
N GLY A 267 0.53 10.71 -10.80
CA GLY A 267 0.31 11.62 -11.94
C GLY A 267 1.58 12.22 -12.52
N GLY A 268 2.65 12.31 -11.74
CA GLY A 268 3.80 13.19 -12.02
C GLY A 268 3.65 14.56 -11.35
N PRO A 269 4.54 15.53 -11.67
CA PRO A 269 4.49 16.86 -11.08
C PRO A 269 3.12 17.54 -11.25
N ILE A 270 2.57 18.13 -10.17
CA ILE A 270 1.26 18.80 -10.18
C ILE A 270 1.27 20.03 -11.08
N ASP A 271 2.41 20.71 -11.17
CA ASP A 271 2.59 21.93 -11.94
C ASP A 271 3.62 21.66 -13.05
N GLU A 272 3.15 21.27 -14.24
CA GLU A 272 4.02 21.00 -15.39
C GLU A 272 4.81 22.25 -15.82
N ALA A 273 4.30 23.45 -15.55
CA ALA A 273 5.00 24.71 -15.84
C ALA A 273 6.14 25.01 -14.84
N ALA A 274 6.09 24.41 -13.64
CA ALA A 274 7.18 24.51 -12.67
C ALA A 274 8.41 23.68 -13.05
N CYS A 275 8.38 22.90 -14.15
CA CYS A 275 9.55 22.22 -14.71
C CYS A 275 10.69 23.16 -15.10
N GLU A 276 10.46 24.48 -15.20
CA GLU A 276 11.53 25.49 -15.34
C GLU A 276 12.35 25.68 -14.04
N LYS A 277 11.86 25.22 -12.88
CA LYS A 277 12.63 25.16 -11.62
C LYS A 277 13.41 23.85 -11.55
N SER A 278 14.58 23.87 -10.90
CA SER A 278 15.50 22.72 -10.78
C SER A 278 14.91 21.47 -10.08
N TRP A 279 13.74 21.59 -9.45
CA TRP A 279 13.01 20.50 -8.80
C TRP A 279 11.49 20.73 -8.95
N PRO A 280 10.76 19.86 -9.69
CA PRO A 280 9.36 20.10 -10.04
C PRO A 280 8.35 19.57 -9.01
N TYR A 281 8.81 18.84 -7.99
CA TYR A 281 7.95 18.19 -7.00
C TYR A 281 7.85 18.99 -5.70
N ARG A 282 6.68 18.94 -5.06
CA ARG A 282 6.38 19.62 -3.79
C ARG A 282 6.25 18.66 -2.61
N GLY A 283 5.86 17.41 -2.87
CA GLY A 283 5.60 16.43 -1.81
C GLY A 283 6.85 15.99 -1.04
N ARG A 284 8.00 15.95 -1.71
CA ARG A 284 9.31 15.64 -1.11
C ARG A 284 10.43 16.49 -1.72
N PRO A 285 11.51 16.74 -0.96
CA PRO A 285 12.63 17.53 -1.46
C PRO A 285 13.55 16.70 -2.38
N LYS A 286 14.44 17.38 -3.11
CA LYS A 286 15.30 16.78 -4.14
C LYS A 286 16.20 15.65 -3.61
N GLU A 287 16.56 15.71 -2.33
CA GLU A 287 17.36 14.70 -1.62
C GLU A 287 16.65 13.34 -1.54
N LYS A 288 15.31 13.32 -1.68
CA LYS A 288 14.47 12.12 -1.72
C LYS A 288 13.95 11.81 -3.14
N SER A 289 14.60 12.35 -4.17
CA SER A 289 14.18 12.22 -5.56
C SER A 289 14.01 10.78 -6.06
N PHE A 290 14.87 9.86 -5.59
CA PHE A 290 14.80 8.43 -5.92
C PHE A 290 13.45 7.78 -5.55
N LEU A 291 12.69 8.32 -4.59
CA LEU A 291 11.37 7.76 -4.23
C LEU A 291 10.36 7.87 -5.39
N TYR A 292 10.46 8.93 -6.20
CA TYR A 292 9.59 9.13 -7.38
C TYR A 292 9.92 8.17 -8.54
N GLU A 293 11.00 7.38 -8.43
CA GLU A 293 11.40 6.40 -9.44
C GLU A 293 10.86 4.99 -9.12
N ILE A 294 10.12 4.82 -8.01
CA ILE A 294 9.64 3.51 -7.53
C ILE A 294 8.35 3.08 -8.22
N VAL A 295 7.30 3.91 -8.15
CA VAL A 295 5.94 3.53 -8.57
C VAL A 295 5.73 3.73 -10.08
N ALA A 296 6.06 4.91 -10.60
CA ALA A 296 5.88 5.24 -12.01
C ALA A 296 7.10 6.00 -12.55
N ASN A 297 8.04 5.27 -13.15
CA ASN A 297 9.31 5.83 -13.61
C ASN A 297 9.24 6.23 -15.08
N LYS A 298 8.80 7.46 -15.34
CA LYS A 298 8.68 8.01 -16.70
C LYS A 298 10.03 8.28 -17.38
N LYS A 299 11.17 8.21 -16.67
CA LYS A 299 12.51 8.49 -17.25
C LYS A 299 13.03 7.32 -18.08
N ASN A 300 12.88 6.10 -17.59
CA ASN A 300 13.45 4.90 -18.23
C ASN A 300 12.45 3.72 -18.31
N GLY A 301 11.27 3.84 -17.70
CA GLY A 301 10.26 2.79 -17.69
C GLY A 301 10.65 1.56 -16.86
N ILE A 302 11.45 1.73 -15.81
CA ILE A 302 11.77 0.68 -14.83
C ILE A 302 11.13 1.07 -13.49
N ASP A 303 10.03 0.42 -13.15
CA ASP A 303 9.22 0.68 -11.95
C ASP A 303 8.50 -0.59 -11.50
N VAL A 304 8.00 -0.58 -10.25
CA VAL A 304 7.36 -1.74 -9.61
C VAL A 304 5.99 -2.10 -10.21
N ASP A 305 5.33 -1.16 -10.88
CA ASP A 305 4.16 -1.41 -11.73
C ASP A 305 4.49 -2.49 -12.79
N LYS A 306 5.55 -2.25 -13.57
CA LYS A 306 6.03 -3.21 -14.58
C LYS A 306 6.48 -4.52 -14.00
N LEU A 307 7.11 -4.51 -12.83
CA LEU A 307 7.57 -5.75 -12.20
C LEU A 307 6.39 -6.65 -11.82
N ASP A 308 5.30 -6.09 -11.30
CA ASP A 308 4.09 -6.86 -11.01
C ASP A 308 3.44 -7.35 -12.31
N TYR A 309 3.07 -6.43 -13.23
CA TYR A 309 2.24 -6.85 -14.35
C TYR A 309 2.99 -7.76 -15.32
N PHE A 310 4.31 -7.64 -15.48
CA PHE A 310 5.07 -8.63 -16.27
C PHE A 310 4.94 -10.03 -15.65
N ALA A 311 5.17 -10.17 -14.35
CA ALA A 311 5.05 -11.45 -13.67
C ALA A 311 3.62 -12.00 -13.70
N ARG A 312 2.64 -11.13 -13.43
CA ARG A 312 1.22 -11.48 -13.35
C ARG A 312 0.61 -11.80 -14.71
N ASP A 313 0.90 -11.00 -15.73
CA ASP A 313 0.41 -11.26 -17.09
C ASP A 313 1.04 -12.53 -17.64
N CYS A 314 2.35 -12.73 -17.46
CA CYS A 314 3.01 -13.98 -17.84
C CYS A 314 2.35 -15.21 -17.19
N HIS A 315 2.05 -15.15 -15.89
CA HIS A 315 1.35 -16.22 -15.17
C HIS A 315 -0.01 -16.54 -15.80
N HIS A 316 -0.86 -15.53 -16.03
CA HIS A 316 -2.21 -15.72 -16.55
C HIS A 316 -2.26 -16.03 -18.05
N LEU A 317 -1.26 -15.60 -18.82
CA LEU A 317 -1.14 -15.88 -20.25
C LEU A 317 -0.45 -17.23 -20.53
N GLY A 318 0.14 -17.87 -19.52
CA GLY A 318 0.93 -19.09 -19.70
C GLY A 318 2.25 -18.84 -20.43
N ILE A 319 2.86 -17.67 -20.23
CA ILE A 319 4.15 -17.28 -20.80
C ILE A 319 5.19 -17.33 -19.68
N PRO A 320 6.37 -17.96 -19.88
CA PRO A 320 7.43 -17.90 -18.89
C PRO A 320 7.97 -16.46 -18.78
N ASN A 321 8.20 -15.98 -17.55
CA ASN A 321 8.87 -14.71 -17.29
C ASN A 321 10.33 -14.97 -16.91
N ASN A 322 11.27 -14.52 -17.73
CA ASN A 322 12.70 -14.68 -17.45
C ASN A 322 13.28 -13.58 -16.54
N PHE A 323 12.56 -12.48 -16.32
CA PHE A 323 13.01 -11.40 -15.45
C PHE A 323 12.80 -11.74 -13.97
N ASP A 324 13.90 -11.79 -13.21
CA ASP A 324 13.88 -11.99 -11.76
C ASP A 324 13.92 -10.64 -11.02
N TYR A 325 12.73 -10.17 -10.61
CA TYR A 325 12.63 -8.95 -9.81
C TYR A 325 13.24 -9.10 -8.41
N ASN A 326 13.25 -10.29 -7.80
CA ASN A 326 13.87 -10.48 -6.48
C ASN A 326 15.38 -10.27 -6.55
N ARG A 327 15.99 -10.75 -7.64
CA ARG A 327 17.39 -10.48 -7.94
C ARG A 327 17.63 -8.99 -8.19
N TYR A 328 16.78 -8.34 -9.00
CA TYR A 328 16.85 -6.89 -9.24
C TYR A 328 16.87 -6.12 -7.92
N LEU A 329 15.87 -6.32 -7.05
CA LEU A 329 15.76 -5.65 -5.74
C LEU A 329 17.01 -5.85 -4.88
N LYS A 330 17.59 -7.06 -4.89
CA LYS A 330 18.82 -7.38 -4.16
C LYS A 330 20.08 -6.71 -4.70
N PHE A 331 20.07 -6.10 -5.88
CA PHE A 331 21.22 -5.38 -6.43
C PHE A 331 20.95 -3.89 -6.65
N THR A 332 19.76 -3.42 -6.26
CA THR A 332 19.38 -2.02 -6.30
C THR A 332 19.98 -1.23 -5.14
N ARG A 333 20.47 -0.02 -5.45
CA ARG A 333 20.98 1.00 -4.54
C ARG A 333 20.62 2.39 -5.05
N VAL A 334 20.72 3.40 -4.18
CA VAL A 334 20.65 4.81 -4.57
C VAL A 334 22.05 5.36 -4.72
N CYS A 335 22.33 5.95 -5.88
CA CYS A 335 23.61 6.62 -6.18
C CYS A 335 23.34 8.06 -6.64
N GLU A 336 24.33 8.93 -6.42
CA GLU A 336 24.28 10.30 -6.94
C GLU A 336 24.77 10.35 -8.40
N VAL A 337 23.96 10.91 -9.28
CA VAL A 337 24.26 11.14 -10.70
C VAL A 337 23.82 12.56 -11.02
N ASN A 338 24.72 13.39 -11.57
CA ASN A 338 24.42 14.79 -11.94
C ASN A 338 23.73 15.60 -10.83
N SER A 339 24.24 15.47 -9.59
CA SER A 339 23.71 16.17 -8.40
C SER A 339 22.25 15.81 -8.05
N GLN A 340 21.82 14.60 -8.41
CA GLN A 340 20.52 14.04 -8.03
C GLN A 340 20.69 12.56 -7.64
N LYS A 341 19.89 12.09 -6.69
CA LYS A 341 19.90 10.70 -6.25
C LYS A 341 18.96 9.86 -7.12
N HIS A 342 19.49 8.81 -7.73
CA HIS A 342 18.75 7.92 -8.62
C HIS A 342 18.80 6.48 -8.13
N ILE A 343 17.78 5.70 -8.49
CA ILE A 343 17.81 4.25 -8.34
C ILE A 343 18.76 3.66 -9.38
N CYS A 344 19.79 2.97 -8.91
CA CYS A 344 20.80 2.32 -9.73
C CYS A 344 20.87 0.83 -9.40
N THR A 345 21.20 0.03 -10.40
CA THR A 345 21.50 -1.40 -10.22
C THR A 345 22.96 -1.65 -10.51
N ARG A 346 23.49 -2.75 -9.95
CA ARG A 346 24.86 -3.16 -10.20
C ARG A 346 25.06 -3.49 -11.69
N ASP A 347 26.15 -3.01 -12.27
CA ASP A 347 26.54 -3.19 -13.68
C ASP A 347 26.36 -4.62 -14.24
N LYS A 348 26.76 -5.65 -13.49
CA LYS A 348 26.63 -7.06 -13.88
C LYS A 348 25.18 -7.55 -14.03
N GLU A 349 24.21 -6.78 -13.53
CA GLU A 349 22.77 -7.05 -13.64
C GLU A 349 22.18 -6.51 -14.95
N ALA A 350 23.00 -5.91 -15.83
CA ALA A 350 22.54 -5.47 -17.15
C ALA A 350 21.83 -6.59 -17.94
N GLY A 351 22.30 -7.84 -17.82
CA GLY A 351 21.64 -9.02 -18.41
C GLY A 351 20.19 -9.18 -17.95
N ASN A 352 19.93 -9.05 -16.65
CA ASN A 352 18.57 -9.13 -16.08
C ASN A 352 17.67 -8.00 -16.62
N LEU A 353 18.22 -6.81 -16.85
CA LEU A 353 17.47 -5.71 -17.48
C LEU A 353 17.17 -5.98 -18.95
N TYR A 354 18.10 -6.61 -19.69
CA TYR A 354 17.81 -7.08 -21.05
C TYR A 354 16.64 -8.07 -21.05
N ASP A 355 16.61 -9.02 -20.11
CA ASP A 355 15.50 -9.96 -19.96
C ASP A 355 14.18 -9.21 -19.70
N MET A 356 14.18 -8.22 -18.81
CA MET A 356 12.99 -7.38 -18.55
C MET A 356 12.43 -6.72 -19.82
N PHE A 357 13.28 -6.08 -20.61
CA PHE A 357 12.85 -5.42 -21.85
C PHE A 357 12.48 -6.42 -22.95
N HIS A 358 13.09 -7.60 -22.94
CA HIS A 358 12.70 -8.71 -23.81
C HIS A 358 11.29 -9.18 -23.48
N GLU A 359 10.98 -9.42 -22.20
CA GLU A 359 9.65 -9.80 -21.73
C GLU A 359 8.60 -8.76 -22.08
N ARG A 360 8.93 -7.47 -21.86
CA ARG A 360 8.08 -6.36 -22.31
C ARG A 360 7.77 -6.47 -23.80
N HIS A 361 8.78 -6.67 -24.65
CA HIS A 361 8.58 -6.81 -26.09
C HIS A 361 7.69 -8.01 -26.44
N TRP A 362 7.90 -9.16 -25.80
CA TRP A 362 7.10 -10.36 -26.03
C TRP A 362 5.65 -10.20 -25.64
N LEU A 363 5.37 -9.64 -24.45
CA LEU A 363 4.02 -9.39 -23.97
C LEU A 363 3.27 -8.43 -24.91
N HIS A 364 3.92 -7.34 -25.34
CA HIS A 364 3.35 -6.44 -26.34
C HIS A 364 3.01 -7.15 -27.64
N ARG A 365 3.94 -7.93 -28.18
CA ARG A 365 3.80 -8.58 -29.49
C ARG A 365 2.79 -9.74 -29.47
N ARG A 366 2.76 -10.54 -28.41
CA ARG A 366 1.94 -11.75 -28.32
C ARG A 366 0.55 -11.50 -27.77
N ALA A 367 0.41 -10.60 -26.79
CA ALA A 367 -0.83 -10.39 -26.06
C ALA A 367 -1.38 -8.98 -26.26
N TYR A 368 -0.68 -7.93 -25.82
CA TYR A 368 -1.29 -6.58 -25.73
C TYR A 368 -1.68 -5.99 -27.09
N GLN A 369 -0.95 -6.32 -28.16
CA GLN A 369 -1.27 -5.91 -29.54
C GLN A 369 -1.85 -7.06 -30.36
N HIS A 370 -2.39 -8.10 -29.72
CA HIS A 370 -2.97 -9.23 -30.43
C HIS A 370 -4.14 -8.76 -31.29
N LYS A 371 -4.08 -9.02 -32.60
CA LYS A 371 -5.06 -8.55 -33.60
C LYS A 371 -6.51 -8.83 -33.22
N THR A 372 -6.78 -10.03 -32.68
CA THR A 372 -8.13 -10.42 -32.25
C THR A 372 -8.54 -9.75 -30.94
N GLY A 373 -7.60 -9.47 -30.03
CA GLY A 373 -7.91 -8.73 -28.81
C GLY A 373 -8.27 -7.28 -29.16
N ASN A 374 -7.47 -6.68 -30.04
CA ASN A 374 -7.71 -5.32 -30.52
C ASN A 374 -9.03 -5.16 -31.27
N ILE A 375 -9.44 -6.12 -32.11
CA ILE A 375 -10.73 -6.00 -32.81
C ILE A 375 -11.91 -6.15 -31.85
N ILE A 376 -11.78 -6.99 -30.82
CA ILE A 376 -12.80 -7.12 -29.77
C ILE A 376 -12.95 -5.82 -28.98
N GLU A 377 -11.85 -5.09 -28.74
CA GLU A 377 -11.91 -3.78 -28.08
C GLU A 377 -12.43 -2.64 -28.98
N ILE A 378 -12.47 -2.85 -30.31
CA ILE A 378 -13.04 -1.90 -31.27
C ILE A 378 -14.56 -2.09 -31.41
N MET A 379 -15.01 -3.35 -31.33
CA MET A 379 -16.42 -3.73 -31.36
C MET A 379 -17.14 -3.30 -30.09
#